data_AF-A0A7S4G5J9-F1
#
_entry.id   AF-A0A7S4G5J9-F1
#
_cell.length_a   1.000
_cell.length_b   1.000
_cell.length_c   1.000
_cell.angle_alpha   90.00
_cell.angle_beta   90.00
_cell.angle_gamma   90.00
#
_symmetry.space_group_name_H-M   'P 1'
#
loop_
_entity.id
_entity.type
_entity.pdbx_description
1 polymer ?
#
loop_
_entity_poly.entity_id
_entity_poly.type
_entity_poly.pdbx_seq_one_letter_code
_entity_poly.pdbx_strand_id
1 'polypeptide(L)'
;EFQRVQKNSIVCLQFLVRLAQDIERKWEEKEERLDKIRLLRGCLARLHDHKDRNLVELSWLAPKMKSLDFSLKHFLVLFLPIERKHTRGLRDDQFLITTTDAVSSNKVQKF
;
A
#
# COMPACT_ATOMS: atom_id res chain seq x y z
N GLU A 1 4.49 -7.21 12.44
CA GLU A 1 4.53 -7.88 11.12
C GLU A 1 5.52 -7.25 10.13
N PHE A 2 5.60 -5.92 10.01
CA PHE A 2 6.50 -5.26 9.06
C PHE A 2 7.99 -5.68 9.17
N GLN A 3 8.52 -5.91 10.38
CA GLN A 3 9.91 -6.38 10.57
C GLN A 3 10.22 -7.71 9.87
N ARG A 4 9.23 -8.59 9.72
CA ARG A 4 9.42 -9.88 9.02
C ARG A 4 9.53 -9.66 7.52
N VAL A 5 8.62 -8.86 6.95
CA VAL A 5 8.63 -8.56 5.50
C VAL A 5 9.78 -7.64 5.10
N GLN A 6 10.24 -6.76 6.01
CA GLN A 6 11.35 -5.83 5.77
C GLN A 6 12.65 -6.55 5.36
N LYS A 7 12.88 -7.80 5.79
CA LYS A 7 14.12 -8.54 5.45
C LYS A 7 14.22 -8.94 3.98
N ASN A 8 13.08 -9.03 3.29
CA ASN A 8 12.99 -9.43 1.88
C ASN A 8 12.42 -8.26 1.08
N SER A 9 13.21 -7.71 0.15
CA SER A 9 12.82 -6.49 -0.54
C SER A 9 11.56 -6.64 -1.39
N ILE A 10 11.38 -7.78 -2.05
CA ILE A 10 10.19 -8.07 -2.87
C ILE A 10 8.94 -8.11 -1.98
N VAL A 11 8.99 -8.85 -0.87
CA VAL A 11 7.85 -8.99 0.04
C VAL A 11 7.53 -7.66 0.72
N CYS A 12 8.57 -6.87 1.07
CA CYS A 12 8.40 -5.53 1.60
C CYS A 12 7.71 -4.59 0.60
N LEU A 13 8.14 -4.60 -0.66
CA LEU A 13 7.51 -3.80 -1.73
C LEU A 13 6.04 -4.19 -1.93
N GLN A 14 5.75 -5.49 -2.02
CA GLN A 14 4.38 -5.98 -2.14
C GLN A 14 3.50 -5.57 -0.95
N PHE A 15 4.05 -5.63 0.26
CA PHE A 15 3.34 -5.18 1.46
C PHE A 15 2.98 -3.69 1.38
N LEU A 16 3.94 -2.84 1.02
CA LEU A 16 3.72 -1.39 0.90
C LEU A 16 2.67 -1.06 -0.17
N VAL A 17 2.73 -1.75 -1.31
CA VAL A 17 1.77 -1.56 -2.41
C VAL A 17 0.36 -1.95 -1.98
N ARG A 18 0.20 -3.12 -1.35
CA ARG A 18 -1.10 -3.56 -0.83
C ARG A 18 -1.66 -2.59 0.21
N LEU A 19 -0.79 -2.08 1.09
CA LEU A 19 -1.18 -1.09 2.10
C LEU A 19 -1.66 0.22 1.43
N ALA A 20 -1.02 0.66 0.36
CA ALA A 20 -1.45 1.85 -0.37
C ALA A 20 -2.77 1.66 -1.14
N GLN A 21 -2.96 0.51 -1.78
CA GLN A 21 -4.22 0.15 -2.44
C GLN A 21 -5.39 0.02 -1.45
N ASP A 22 -5.10 -0.42 -0.24
CA ASP A 22 -6.08 -0.50 0.84
C ASP A 22 -6.45 0.89 1.38
N ILE A 23 -5.48 1.81 1.47
CA ILE A 23 -5.75 3.24 1.75
C ILE A 23 -6.64 3.86 0.67
N GLU A 24 -6.32 3.61 -0.61
CA GLU A 24 -7.10 4.12 -1.74
C GLU A 24 -8.54 3.61 -1.72
N ARG A 25 -8.75 2.29 -1.53
CA ARG A 25 -10.08 1.68 -1.49
C ARG A 25 -10.96 2.23 -0.36
N LYS A 26 -10.34 2.58 0.76
CA LYS A 26 -11.02 3.05 1.98
C LYS A 26 -10.85 4.54 2.20
N TRP A 27 -10.66 5.31 1.13
CA TRP A 27 -10.33 6.72 1.23
C TRP A 27 -11.41 7.55 1.97
N GLU A 28 -12.67 7.18 1.80
CA GLU A 28 -13.82 7.85 2.44
C GLU A 28 -13.97 7.48 3.94
N GLU A 29 -13.34 6.38 4.39
CA GLU A 29 -13.34 5.93 5.79
C GLU A 29 -12.28 6.69 6.59
N LYS A 30 -12.59 7.93 7.01
CA LYS A 30 -11.60 8.87 7.57
C LYS A 30 -10.69 8.27 8.66
N GLU A 31 -11.25 7.64 9.68
CA GLU A 31 -10.46 7.07 10.80
C GLU A 31 -9.55 5.94 10.30
N GLU A 32 -10.10 4.96 9.57
CA GLU A 32 -9.34 3.84 9.01
C GLU A 32 -8.22 4.30 8.06
N ARG A 33 -8.54 5.27 7.20
CA ARG A 33 -7.57 5.91 6.29
C ARG A 33 -6.42 6.51 7.07
N LEU A 34 -6.70 7.31 8.10
CA LEU A 34 -5.66 7.99 8.89
C LEU A 34 -4.74 6.98 9.57
N ASP A 35 -5.28 5.90 10.14
CA ASP A 35 -4.48 4.85 10.78
C ASP A 35 -3.59 4.11 9.79
N LYS A 36 -4.11 3.77 8.61
CA LYS A 36 -3.31 3.13 7.56
C LYS A 36 -2.23 4.04 7.00
N ILE A 37 -2.51 5.34 6.84
CA ILE A 37 -1.51 6.32 6.42
C ILE A 37 -0.41 6.44 7.49
N ARG A 38 -0.76 6.46 8.78
CA ARG A 38 0.23 6.47 9.87
C ARG A 38 1.11 5.21 9.83
N LEU A 39 0.50 4.04 9.63
CA LEU A 39 1.23 2.78 9.47
C LEU A 39 2.17 2.83 8.27
N LEU A 40 1.68 3.25 7.11
CA LEU A 40 2.47 3.37 5.87
C LEU A 40 3.67 4.30 6.08
N ARG A 41 3.45 5.47 6.67
CA ARG A 41 4.52 6.43 6.98
C ARG A 41 5.57 5.82 7.92
N GLY A 42 5.13 5.09 8.95
CA GLY A 42 6.02 4.38 9.87
C GLY A 42 6.83 3.29 9.17
N CYS A 43 6.22 2.53 8.26
CA CYS A 43 6.91 1.54 7.44
C CYS A 43 7.99 2.18 6.56
N LEU A 44 7.66 3.26 5.85
CA LEU A 44 8.58 3.97 4.97
C LEU A 44 9.77 4.55 5.76
N ALA A 45 9.54 5.18 6.91
CA ALA A 45 10.60 5.75 7.74
C ALA A 45 11.64 4.69 8.18
N ARG A 46 11.21 3.46 8.42
CA ARG A 46 12.08 2.35 8.84
C ARG A 46 12.93 1.76 7.72
N LEU A 47 12.73 2.20 6.47
CA LEU A 47 13.52 1.74 5.32
C LEU A 47 14.81 2.53 5.10
N HIS A 48 15.06 3.59 5.87
CA HIS A 48 16.23 4.45 5.69
C HIS A 48 17.56 3.67 5.71
N ASP A 49 17.69 2.70 6.63
CA ASP A 49 18.89 1.89 6.81
C ASP A 49 18.81 0.51 6.12
N HIS A 50 17.91 0.35 5.15
CA HIS A 50 17.72 -0.93 4.48
C HIS A 50 18.88 -1.25 3.50
N LYS A 51 19.27 -2.54 3.38
CA LYS A 51 20.36 -2.98 2.49
C LYS A 51 20.08 -2.79 0.99
N ASP A 52 18.80 -2.79 0.61
CA ASP A 52 18.33 -2.60 -0.76
C ASP A 52 18.10 -1.11 -1.03
N ARG A 53 18.86 -0.55 -1.98
CA ARG A 53 18.79 0.87 -2.35
C ARG A 53 17.41 1.32 -2.82
N ASN A 54 16.64 0.45 -3.48
CA ASN A 54 15.29 0.80 -3.90
C ASN A 54 14.39 1.07 -2.71
N LEU A 55 14.51 0.27 -1.64
CA LEU A 55 13.75 0.49 -0.42
C LEU A 55 14.23 1.73 0.34
N VAL A 56 15.53 2.00 0.33
CA VAL A 56 16.08 3.24 0.89
C VAL A 56 15.48 4.45 0.19
N GLU A 57 15.35 4.46 -1.15
CA GLU A 57 14.69 5.54 -1.89
C GLU A 57 13.24 5.77 -1.42
N LEU A 58 12.50 4.70 -1.11
CA LEU A 58 11.13 4.83 -0.61
C LEU A 58 11.05 5.52 0.75
N SER A 59 12.09 5.42 1.58
CA SER A 59 12.11 6.10 2.88
C SER A 59 11.95 7.63 2.78
N TRP A 60 12.31 8.22 1.64
CA TRP A 60 12.24 9.66 1.36
C TRP A 60 10.81 10.16 1.19
N LEU A 61 9.84 9.26 1.08
CA LEU A 61 8.42 9.59 1.00
C LEU A 61 7.82 9.84 2.39
N ALA A 62 8.34 9.20 3.43
CA ALA A 62 7.88 9.41 4.80
C ALA A 62 7.91 10.90 5.22
N PRO A 63 9.00 11.67 5.00
CA PRO A 63 9.03 13.10 5.32
C PRO A 63 8.16 13.96 4.39
N LYS A 64 7.67 13.45 3.26
CA LYS A 64 6.70 14.16 2.39
C LYS A 64 5.27 14.05 2.93
N MET A 65 5.00 13.07 3.80
CA MET A 65 3.71 12.83 4.46
C MET A 65 3.65 13.50 5.85
N LYS A 66 4.00 14.79 5.91
CA LYS A 66 4.04 15.55 7.19
C LYS A 66 2.65 15.75 7.77
N SER A 67 1.71 16.16 6.94
CA SER A 67 0.28 16.20 7.26
C SER A 67 -0.37 14.87 6.89
N LEU A 68 -1.42 14.48 7.61
CA LEU A 68 -2.32 13.40 7.20
C LEU A 68 -3.56 13.94 6.46
N ASP A 69 -3.68 15.27 6.40
CA ASP A 69 -4.70 15.98 5.65
C ASP A 69 -4.15 16.32 4.26
N PHE A 70 -4.20 15.35 3.36
CA PHE A 70 -3.90 15.52 1.95
C PHE A 70 -4.99 14.83 1.14
N SER A 71 -5.28 15.32 -0.07
CA SER A 71 -6.29 14.73 -0.94
C SER A 71 -5.84 13.39 -1.53
N LEU A 72 -6.80 12.58 -2.00
CA LEU A 72 -6.52 11.32 -2.69
C LEU A 72 -5.57 11.54 -3.87
N LYS A 73 -5.75 12.63 -4.62
CA LYS A 73 -4.86 13.00 -5.73
C LYS A 73 -3.40 13.16 -5.27
N HIS A 74 -3.16 13.82 -4.14
CA HIS A 74 -1.79 13.96 -3.61
C HIS A 74 -1.22 12.62 -3.16
N PHE A 75 -2.04 11.77 -2.53
CA PHE A 75 -1.64 10.42 -2.16
C PHE A 75 -1.20 9.59 -3.38
N LEU A 76 -2.03 9.57 -4.43
CA LEU A 76 -1.76 8.84 -5.66
C LEU A 76 -0.52 9.36 -6.39
N VAL A 77 -0.30 10.68 -6.41
CA VAL A 77 0.92 11.27 -7.00
C VAL A 77 2.18 10.78 -6.30
N LEU A 78 2.14 10.55 -4.99
CA LEU A 78 3.27 10.02 -4.24
C LEU A 78 3.49 8.53 -4.52
N PHE A 79 2.43 7.75 -4.70
CA PHE A 79 2.51 6.28 -4.65
C PHE A 79 2.47 5.58 -6.01
N LEU A 80 1.76 6.12 -7.01
CA LEU A 80 1.67 5.54 -8.36
C LEU A 80 3.05 5.33 -9.04
N PRO A 81 4.06 6.22 -8.89
CA PRO A 81 5.38 5.97 -9.46
C PRO A 81 6.07 4.75 -8.84
N ILE A 82 5.86 4.50 -7.55
CA ILE A 82 6.42 3.35 -6.82
C ILE A 82 5.76 2.08 -7.32
N GLU A 83 4.44 2.09 -7.38
CA GLU A 83 3.66 0.97 -7.90
C GLU A 83 4.14 0.62 -9.31
N ARG A 84 4.21 1.59 -10.23
CA ARG A 84 4.68 1.36 -11.62
C ARG A 84 6.13 0.89 -11.73
N LYS A 85 7.03 1.37 -10.86
CA LYS A 85 8.47 1.03 -10.88
C LYS A 85 8.73 -0.37 -10.30
N HIS A 86 7.97 -0.78 -9.29
CA HIS A 86 8.28 -1.96 -8.48
C HIS A 86 7.30 -3.11 -8.63
N THR A 87 6.06 -2.82 -9.02
CA THR A 87 5.19 -3.79 -9.65
C THR A 87 5.34 -3.52 -11.14
N ARG A 88 6.03 -4.39 -11.90
CA ARG A 88 5.80 -4.43 -13.36
C ARG A 88 4.29 -4.48 -13.48
N GLY A 89 3.67 -3.38 -13.93
CA GLY A 89 2.30 -2.99 -13.57
C GLY A 89 1.41 -4.19 -13.31
N LEU A 90 0.73 -4.23 -12.16
CA LEU A 90 -0.27 -5.26 -11.84
C LEU A 90 -0.87 -5.76 -13.15
N ARG A 91 -0.63 -7.04 -13.48
CA ARG A 91 -1.12 -7.60 -14.75
C ARG A 91 -2.60 -7.20 -14.87
N ASP A 92 -3.04 -6.86 -16.08
CA ASP A 92 -4.42 -6.41 -16.33
C ASP A 92 -5.49 -7.37 -15.77
N ASP A 93 -5.16 -8.65 -15.58
CA ASP A 93 -5.99 -9.65 -14.92
C ASP A 93 -6.31 -9.36 -13.44
N GLN A 94 -5.54 -8.51 -12.77
CA GLN A 94 -5.77 -8.04 -11.41
C GLN A 94 -6.64 -6.77 -11.35
N PHE A 95 -6.90 -6.11 -12.48
CA PHE A 95 -7.79 -4.95 -12.59
C PHE A 95 -9.24 -5.33 -12.90
N LEU A 96 -9.49 -6.54 -13.44
CA LEU A 96 -10.84 -7.08 -13.61
C LEU A 96 -11.39 -7.63 -12.28
N ILE A 97 -11.67 -6.75 -11.32
CA ILE A 97 -12.82 -7.00 -10.45
C ILE A 97 -14.02 -6.54 -11.27
N THR A 98 -14.51 -7.41 -12.15
CA THR A 98 -15.90 -7.30 -12.59
C THR A 98 -16.75 -7.49 -11.35
N THR A 99 -17.79 -6.69 -11.24
CA THR A 99 -18.73 -6.56 -10.12
C THR A 99 -19.49 -7.87 -9.77
N THR A 100 -19.04 -9.01 -10.28
CA THR A 100 -19.55 -10.37 -10.11
C THR A 100 -18.95 -11.13 -8.93
N ASP A 101 -17.72 -10.81 -8.48
CA ASP A 101 -17.10 -11.57 -7.36
C ASP A 101 -17.47 -11.08 -5.96
N ALA A 102 -18.12 -9.92 -5.83
CA ALA A 102 -18.66 -9.47 -4.54
C ALA A 102 -19.86 -10.30 -4.05
N VAL A 103 -20.45 -11.14 -4.90
CA VAL A 103 -21.68 -11.90 -4.59
C VAL A 103 -21.39 -13.36 -4.19
N SER A 104 -20.16 -13.86 -4.39
CA SER A 104 -19.88 -15.31 -4.30
C SER A 104 -18.87 -15.70 -3.24
N SER A 105 -19.05 -15.27 -1.99
CA SER A 105 -18.51 -16.03 -0.83
C SER A 105 -19.32 -15.85 0.45
N ASN A 106 -20.58 -15.42 0.34
CA ASN A 106 -21.57 -15.52 1.40
C ASN A 106 -22.47 -16.75 1.15
N LYS A 107 -21.90 -17.95 1.15
CA LYS A 107 -22.70 -19.18 1.29
C LYS A 107 -22.02 -20.21 2.18
N VAL A 108 -22.49 -20.21 3.43
CA VAL A 108 -22.94 -21.39 4.19
C VAL A 108 -21.99 -22.60 4.17
N GLN A 109 -21.27 -22.78 5.28
CA GLN A 109 -21.06 -24.13 5.81
C GLN A 109 -21.88 -24.27 7.10
N LYS A 110 -23.09 -24.77 6.90
CA LYS A 110 -23.84 -25.54 7.91
C LYS A 110 -23.58 -27.03 7.63
N PHE A 111 -23.53 -27.75 8.75
CA PHE A 111 -23.46 -29.20 8.96
C PHE A 111 -22.06 -29.77 9.11
#